data_AF-K9KFC2-F1
#
_entry.id   AF-K9KFC2-F1
#
_cell.length_a   1.000
_cell.length_b   1.000
_cell.length_c   1.000
_cell.angle_alpha   90.00
_cell.angle_beta   90.00
_cell.angle_gamma   90.00
#
_symmetry.space_group_name_H-M   'P 1'
#
loop_
_entity.id
_entity.type
_entity.pdbx_description
1 polymer ?
#
loop_
_entity_poly.entity_id
_entity_poly.type
_entity_poly.pdbx_seq_one_letter_code
_entity_poly.pdbx_strand_id
1 'polypeptide(L)'
;SSDIRLVAEKMIWWANKDPLPPLDPQAIKPILKALLDNTKDKNTVVRAYSDQAIVNLLKMRQGEEVFQSVSKILDVASLEVLSECNRRSLKKLASQADSTEQVDDTILT
;
A
#
# COMPACT_ATOMS: atom_id res chain seq x y z
N SER A 1 -5.43 -18.96 5.00
CA SER A 1 -4.04 -19.11 5.47
C SER A 1 -3.82 -18.17 6.63
N SER A 2 -3.42 -18.69 7.80
CA SER A 2 -3.31 -17.94 9.07
C SER A 2 -2.27 -16.82 9.03
N ASP A 3 -1.27 -16.93 8.14
CA ASP A 3 -0.21 -15.93 7.97
C ASP A 3 -0.71 -14.60 7.40
N ILE A 4 -1.65 -14.65 6.44
CA ILE A 4 -2.25 -13.44 5.84
C ILE A 4 -3.05 -12.66 6.89
N ARG A 5 -3.74 -13.37 7.80
CA ARG A 5 -4.52 -12.75 8.86
C ARG A 5 -3.63 -12.10 9.92
N LEU A 6 -2.54 -12.77 10.31
CA LEU A 6 -1.57 -12.22 11.26
C LEU A 6 -0.85 -10.99 10.69
N VAL A 7 -0.51 -11.01 9.39
CA VAL A 7 0.07 -9.85 8.69
C VAL A 7 -0.95 -8.72 8.62
N ALA A 8 -2.20 -8.99 8.26
CA ALA A 8 -3.26 -7.99 8.23
C ALA A 8 -3.53 -7.37 9.61
N GLU A 9 -3.65 -8.16 10.67
CA GLU A 9 -3.86 -7.69 12.04
C GLU A 9 -2.68 -6.83 12.53
N LYS A 10 -1.43 -7.25 12.26
CA LYS A 10 -0.25 -6.43 12.56
C LYS A 10 -0.22 -5.15 11.73
N MET A 11 -0.56 -5.20 10.44
CA MET A 11 -0.61 -4.02 9.56
C MET A 11 -1.68 -3.02 10.03
N ILE A 12 -2.85 -3.49 10.47
CA ILE A 12 -3.95 -2.65 11.00
C ILE A 12 -3.55 -2.00 12.32
N TRP A 13 -2.90 -2.75 13.21
CA TRP A 13 -2.37 -2.20 14.46
C TRP A 13 -1.25 -1.17 14.22
N TRP A 14 -0.39 -1.41 13.23
CA TRP A 14 0.67 -0.48 12.82
C TRP A 14 0.10 0.78 12.14
N ALA A 15 -0.96 0.66 11.35
CA ALA A 15 -1.58 1.78 10.65
C ALA A 15 -2.33 2.74 11.61
N ASN A 16 -2.84 2.24 12.74
CA ASN A 16 -3.62 3.03 13.70
C ASN A 16 -2.79 3.75 14.78
N LYS A 17 -1.47 3.61 14.79
CA LYS A 17 -0.60 4.33 15.72
C LYS A 17 0.07 5.51 15.02
N ASP A 18 -0.49 6.70 15.23
CA ASP A 18 0.18 7.95 14.87
C ASP A 18 0.94 8.55 16.07
N PRO A 19 2.16 9.08 15.88
CA PRO A 19 2.99 9.04 14.68
C PRO A 19 4.02 7.92 14.79
N LEU A 20 3.86 6.83 14.05
CA LEU A 20 4.96 5.88 13.84
C LEU A 20 5.91 6.43 12.75
N PRO A 21 7.23 6.38 12.98
CA PRO A 21 8.20 6.73 11.96
C PRO A 21 7.99 5.85 10.72
N PRO A 22 8.25 6.37 9.50
CA PRO A 22 8.18 5.57 8.29
C PRO A 22 9.05 4.32 8.42
N LEU A 23 8.56 3.19 7.90
CA LEU A 23 9.37 1.97 7.83
C LEU A 23 10.63 2.23 7.01
N ASP A 24 11.71 1.52 7.34
CA ASP A 24 12.93 1.54 6.54
C ASP A 24 12.59 1.19 5.07
N PRO A 25 13.05 1.97 4.08
CA PRO A 25 12.78 1.69 2.67
C PRO A 25 13.11 0.25 2.24
N GLN A 26 14.12 -0.38 2.83
CA GLN A 26 14.47 -1.78 2.54
C GLN A 26 13.40 -2.75 3.05
N ALA A 27 12.71 -2.44 4.15
CA ALA A 27 11.59 -3.22 4.66
C ALA A 27 10.31 -2.99 3.82
N ILE A 28 10.13 -1.79 3.28
CA ILE A 28 9.00 -1.45 2.40
C ILE A 28 9.10 -2.19 1.06
N LYS A 29 10.30 -2.31 0.49
CA LYS A 29 10.54 -2.88 -0.84
C LYS A 29 9.84 -4.23 -1.10
N PRO A 30 9.99 -5.29 -0.27
CA PRO A 30 9.33 -6.57 -0.53
C PRO A 30 7.80 -6.47 -0.42
N ILE A 31 7.28 -5.68 0.52
CA ILE A 31 5.84 -5.47 0.71
C ILE A 31 5.25 -4.76 -0.53
N LEU A 32 5.93 -3.71 -0.99
CA LEU A 32 5.52 -2.97 -2.17
C LEU A 32 5.50 -3.85 -3.42
N LYS A 33 6.50 -4.72 -3.62
CA LYS A 33 6.52 -5.65 -4.75
C LYS A 33 5.30 -6.59 -4.74
N ALA A 34 4.96 -7.16 -3.58
CA ALA A 34 3.78 -8.00 -3.44
C ALA A 34 2.48 -7.24 -3.75
N LEU A 35 2.37 -5.98 -3.31
CA LEU A 35 1.22 -5.13 -3.62
C LEU A 35 1.14 -4.78 -5.11
N LEU A 36 2.28 -4.49 -5.76
CA LEU A 36 2.35 -4.22 -7.21
C LEU A 36 2.00 -5.43 -8.07
N ASP A 37 2.22 -6.65 -7.57
CA ASP A 37 1.73 -7.85 -8.25
C ASP A 37 0.21 -8.00 -8.11
N ASN A 38 -0.35 -7.66 -6.93
CA ASN A 38 -1.79 -7.67 -6.71
C ASN A 38 -2.55 -6.59 -7.51
N THR A 39 -1.91 -5.50 -7.94
CA THR A 39 -2.55 -4.51 -8.83
C THR A 39 -2.85 -5.05 -10.24
N LYS A 40 -2.31 -6.22 -10.59
CA LYS A 40 -2.55 -6.95 -11.84
C LYS A 40 -3.64 -8.03 -11.69
N ASP A 41 -4.19 -8.23 -10.49
CA ASP A 41 -5.19 -9.27 -10.24
C ASP A 41 -6.48 -9.03 -11.06
N LYS A 42 -7.18 -10.10 -11.45
CA LYS A 42 -8.46 -9.99 -12.17
C LYS A 42 -9.54 -9.40 -11.26
N ASN A 43 -9.47 -9.69 -9.96
CA ASN A 43 -10.38 -9.19 -8.95
C ASN A 43 -10.16 -7.68 -8.75
N THR A 44 -11.16 -6.88 -9.14
CA THR A 44 -11.16 -5.42 -8.98
C THR A 44 -11.05 -4.97 -7.54
N VAL A 45 -11.60 -5.75 -6.60
CA VAL A 45 -11.55 -5.46 -5.16
C VAL A 45 -10.13 -5.60 -4.63
N VAL A 46 -9.43 -6.69 -4.96
CA VAL A 46 -8.03 -6.92 -4.57
C VAL A 46 -7.13 -5.81 -5.12
N ARG A 47 -7.36 -5.37 -6.37
CA ARG A 47 -6.64 -4.25 -6.97
C ARG A 47 -6.88 -2.94 -6.22
N ALA A 48 -8.13 -2.61 -5.91
CA ALA A 48 -8.48 -1.39 -5.20
C ALA A 48 -7.86 -1.34 -3.79
N TYR A 49 -7.93 -2.45 -3.04
CA TYR A 49 -7.27 -2.56 -1.73
C TYR A 49 -5.76 -2.44 -1.83
N SER A 50 -5.15 -3.02 -2.87
CA SER A 50 -3.70 -2.93 -3.08
C SER A 50 -3.27 -1.51 -3.40
N ASP A 51 -4.01 -0.80 -4.26
CA ASP A 51 -3.75 0.62 -4.55
C ASP A 51 -3.83 1.47 -3.27
N GLN A 52 -4.86 1.27 -2.45
CA GLN A 52 -5.01 1.99 -1.18
C GLN A 52 -3.87 1.65 -0.19
N ALA A 53 -3.49 0.38 -0.09
CA ALA A 53 -2.39 -0.06 0.75
C ALA A 53 -1.05 0.56 0.31
N ILE A 54 -0.81 0.70 -1.00
CA ILE A 54 0.39 1.37 -1.53
C ILE A 54 0.41 2.85 -1.15
N VAL A 55 -0.71 3.56 -1.26
CA VAL A 55 -0.83 4.97 -0.86
C VAL A 55 -0.47 5.17 0.62
N ASN A 56 -0.98 4.27 1.48
CA ASN A 56 -0.72 4.31 2.92
C ASN A 56 0.74 3.94 3.24
N LEU A 57 1.25 2.86 2.64
CA LEU A 57 2.61 2.36 2.84
C LEU A 57 3.67 3.38 2.43
N LEU A 58 3.43 4.10 1.33
CA LEU A 58 4.31 5.15 0.82
C LEU A 58 4.00 6.53 1.40
N LYS A 59 3.10 6.61 2.40
CA LYS A 59 2.68 7.83 3.08
C LYS A 59 2.36 8.98 2.13
N MET A 60 1.74 8.69 0.98
CA MET A 60 1.60 9.65 -0.11
C MET A 60 0.73 10.87 0.25
N ARG A 61 -0.08 10.77 1.33
CA ARG A 61 -0.86 11.90 1.88
C ARG A 61 -0.04 12.86 2.75
N GLN A 62 1.12 12.41 3.23
CA GLN A 62 2.02 13.17 4.10
C GLN A 62 3.20 13.79 3.32
N GLY A 63 3.27 13.55 2.01
CA GLY A 63 4.33 14.03 1.12
C GLY A 63 4.89 12.90 0.23
N GLU A 64 5.95 13.20 -0.51
CA GLU A 64 6.57 12.26 -1.45
C GLU A 64 7.88 11.64 -0.93
N GLU A 65 8.32 11.95 0.28
CA GLU A 65 9.66 11.57 0.76
C GLU A 65 9.88 10.04 0.77
N VAL A 66 8.90 9.29 1.29
CA VAL A 66 8.94 7.82 1.33
C VAL A 66 8.81 7.24 -0.09
N PHE A 67 7.90 7.79 -0.90
CA PHE A 67 7.74 7.40 -2.30
C PHE A 67 9.05 7.52 -3.09
N GLN A 68 9.73 8.67 -2.98
CA GLN A 68 10.99 8.94 -3.66
C GLN A 68 12.13 8.06 -3.14
N SER A 69 12.20 7.85 -1.82
CA SER A 69 13.23 7.00 -1.19
C SER A 69 13.12 5.54 -1.63
N VAL A 70 11.90 5.00 -1.66
CA VAL A 70 11.65 3.62 -2.10
C VAL A 70 11.84 3.50 -3.61
N SER A 71 11.41 4.49 -4.40
CA SER A 71 11.60 4.50 -5.86
C SER A 71 13.08 4.40 -6.27
N LYS A 72 13.99 5.03 -5.53
CA LYS A 72 15.44 4.98 -5.79
C LYS A 72 16.07 3.59 -5.58
N ILE A 73 15.44 2.72 -4.80
CA ILE A 73 15.99 1.39 -4.46
C ILE A 73 15.24 0.25 -5.15
N LEU A 74 14.20 0.56 -5.93
CA LEU A 74 13.47 -0.42 -6.75
C LEU A 74 14.25 -0.77 -8.01
N ASP A 75 14.08 -2.01 -8.47
CA ASP A 75 14.49 -2.39 -9.81
C ASP A 75 13.62 -1.70 -10.87
N VAL A 76 14.15 -1.56 -12.08
CA VAL A 76 13.51 -0.84 -13.20
C VAL A 76 12.09 -1.35 -13.46
N ALA A 77 11.91 -2.66 -13.52
CA ALA A 77 10.61 -3.27 -13.80
C ALA A 77 9.55 -2.90 -12.75
N SER A 78 9.93 -2.93 -11.47
CA SER A 78 9.01 -2.55 -10.38
C SER A 78 8.71 -1.05 -10.37
N LEU A 79 9.70 -0.22 -10.73
CA LEU A 79 9.53 1.23 -10.83
C LEU A 79 8.57 1.62 -11.95
N GLU A 80 8.61 0.94 -13.09
CA GLU A 80 7.68 1.16 -14.20
C GLU A 80 6.23 0.84 -13.80
N VAL A 81 6.01 -0.30 -13.14
CA VAL A 81 4.67 -0.69 -12.65
C VAL A 81 4.17 0.31 -11.60
N LEU A 82 5.03 0.72 -10.66
CA LEU A 82 4.68 1.73 -9.66
C LEU A 82 4.30 3.06 -10.32
N SER A 83 5.06 3.48 -11.33
CA SER A 83 4.80 4.74 -12.07
C SER A 83 3.47 4.69 -12.83
N GLU A 84 3.15 3.54 -13.43
CA GLU A 84 1.85 3.33 -14.07
C GLU A 84 0.71 3.40 -13.04
N CYS A 85 0.83 2.68 -11.93
CA CYS A 85 -0.15 2.71 -10.84
C CYS A 85 -0.32 4.12 -10.29
N ASN A 86 0.78 4.86 -10.11
CA ASN A 86 0.77 6.23 -9.63
C ASN A 86 -0.03 7.17 -10.53
N ARG A 87 0.19 7.07 -11.85
CA ARG A 87 -0.56 7.85 -12.86
C ARG A 87 -2.03 7.43 -12.95
N ARG A 88 -2.31 6.13 -12.79
CA ARG A 88 -3.64 5.55 -12.97
C ARG A 88 -4.58 5.83 -11.79
N SER A 89 -4.13 5.58 -10.56
CA SER A 89 -4.97 5.57 -9.37
C SER A 89 -4.34 6.20 -8.13
N LEU A 90 -3.07 5.90 -7.80
CA LEU A 90 -2.51 6.25 -6.48
C LEU A 90 -2.50 7.77 -6.22
N LYS A 91 -2.16 8.59 -7.22
CA LYS A 91 -2.17 10.06 -7.07
C LYS A 91 -3.56 10.61 -6.75
N LYS A 92 -4.60 10.01 -7.35
CA LYS A 92 -6.00 10.39 -7.08
C LYS A 92 -6.40 9.99 -5.67
N LEU A 93 -6.07 8.77 -5.25
CA LEU A 93 -6.35 8.22 -3.92
C LEU A 93 -5.62 8.97 -2.80
N ALA A 94 -4.37 9.41 -3.04
CA ALA A 94 -3.61 10.22 -2.10
C ALA A 94 -4.16 11.65 -1.95
N SER A 95 -4.91 12.14 -2.96
CA SER A 95 -5.57 13.45 -2.91
C SER A 95 -6.91 13.41 -2.17
N GLN A 96 -7.44 12.21 -1.93
CA GLN A 96 -8.65 12.01 -1.13
C GLN A 96 -8.28 11.95 0.35
N ALA A 97 -9.15 12.50 1.21
CA ALA A 97 -9.05 12.32 2.64
C ALA A 97 -8.96 10.82 2.97
N ASP A 98 -8.28 10.46 4.06
CA ASP A 98 -8.27 9.07 4.52
C ASP A 98 -9.71 8.61 4.74
N SER A 99 -10.25 7.88 3.77
CA SER A 99 -11.48 7.15 3.96
C SER A 99 -11.17 6.10 5.00
N THR A 100 -11.57 6.36 6.24
CA THR A 100 -11.66 5.38 7.33
C THR A 100 -12.80 4.40 7.01
N GLU A 101 -12.82 3.83 5.81
CA GLU A 101 -13.71 2.72 5.52
C GLU A 101 -13.19 1.55 6.34
N GLN A 102 -13.90 1.34 7.45
CA GLN A 102 -13.83 0.17 8.29
C GLN A 102 -13.71 -1.06 7.40
N VAL A 103 -12.77 -1.92 7.74
CA VAL A 103 -12.76 -3.28 7.25
C VAL A 103 -14.12 -3.85 7.59
N ASP A 104 -14.99 -4.01 6.59
CA ASP A 104 -16.32 -4.57 6.78
C ASP A 104 -16.16 -6.00 7.32
N ASP A 105 -16.53 -6.21 8.58
CA ASP A 105 -16.47 -7.47 9.34
C ASP A 105 -17.48 -8.53 8.83
N THR A 106 -17.96 -8.44 7.59
CA THR A 106 -19.09 -9.27 7.12
C THR A 106 -18.69 -10.57 6.41
N ILE A 107 -17.43 -10.99 6.42
CA ILE A 107 -17.07 -12.34 5.94
C ILE A 107 -16.43 -13.15 7.08
N LEU A 108 -17.24 -13.43 8.10
CA LEU A 108 -17.03 -14.53 9.03
C LEU A 108 -18.18 -15.54 8.83
N THR A 109 -18.01 -16.50 7.92
CA THR A 109 -18.77 -17.77 7.88
C THR A 109 -17.88 -18.86 7.31
#